data_AF-A0A1Y1KSX5-F1
#
_entry.id   AF-A0A1Y1KSX5-F1
#
_cell.length_a   1.000
_cell.length_b   1.000
_cell.length_c   1.000
_cell.angle_alpha   90.00
_cell.angle_beta   90.00
_cell.angle_gamma   90.00
#
_symmetry.space_group_name_H-M   'P 1'
#
loop_
_entity.id
_entity.type
_entity.pdbx_description
1 polymer ?
#
loop_
_entity_poly.entity_id
_entity_poly.type
_entity_poly.pdbx_seq_one_letter_code
_entity_poly.pdbx_strand_id
1 'polypeptide(L)'
;HIEAPIIKLWKRFQLYFLSNNSLLSTSCQNATNKFQKGLKRNEYWAFKMLDATAKLPSGILSGNVNQFGDYDGCLSVVEAQYCLAELNLDSVWSEHYVQYKNLAHSYYPFKGTFEDPQHRVPDFTTIKWGICIPSECTAKELEVSLKTEFGIKAKVR
;
A
#
# COMPACT_ATOMS: atom_id res chain seq x y z
N HIS A 1 15.50 -21.89 -3.59
CA HIS A 1 14.65 -21.23 -4.61
C HIS A 1 14.58 -19.74 -4.30
N ILE A 2 15.00 -18.88 -5.23
CA ILE A 2 14.92 -17.42 -5.08
C ILE A 2 13.48 -17.00 -5.45
N GLU A 3 12.71 -16.55 -4.48
CA GLU A 3 11.35 -16.03 -4.71
C GLU A 3 11.46 -14.63 -5.33
N ALA A 4 10.72 -14.37 -6.41
CA ALA A 4 10.75 -13.06 -7.07
C ALA A 4 10.31 -11.96 -6.07
N PRO A 5 10.99 -10.79 -6.03
CA PRO A 5 10.68 -9.71 -5.10
C PRO A 5 9.20 -9.32 -5.09
N ILE A 6 8.57 -9.34 -6.27
CA ILE A 6 7.16 -9.03 -6.45
C ILE A 6 6.25 -10.06 -5.76
N ILE A 7 6.56 -11.36 -5.84
CA ILE A 7 5.79 -12.43 -5.16
C ILE A 7 5.91 -12.30 -3.64
N LYS A 8 7.11 -11.99 -3.15
CA LYS A 8 7.35 -11.72 -1.72
C LYS A 8 6.58 -10.48 -1.25
N LEU A 9 6.56 -9.41 -2.05
CA LEU A 9 5.75 -8.22 -1.81
C LEU A 9 4.28 -8.59 -1.71
N TRP A 10 3.73 -9.35 -2.66
CA TRP A 10 2.32 -9.75 -2.66
C TRP A 10 1.89 -10.52 -1.43
N LYS A 11 2.70 -11.49 -0.99
CA LYS A 11 2.40 -12.30 0.19
C LYS A 11 2.49 -11.50 1.50
N ARG A 12 3.33 -10.48 1.54
CA ARG A 12 3.61 -9.72 2.77
C ARG A 12 2.81 -8.43 2.88
N PHE A 13 2.48 -7.77 1.78
CA PHE A 13 1.86 -6.45 1.78
C PHE A 13 0.54 -6.43 2.57
N GLN A 14 -0.28 -7.46 2.42
CA GLN A 14 -1.58 -7.58 3.10
C GLN A 14 -1.44 -7.77 4.63
N LEU A 15 -0.28 -8.20 5.13
CA LEU A 15 -0.09 -8.59 6.52
C LEU A 15 0.92 -7.71 7.28
N TYR A 16 1.78 -6.96 6.58
CA TYR A 16 3.01 -6.40 7.15
C TYR A 16 3.24 -4.89 6.95
N PHE A 17 2.27 -4.10 6.48
CA PHE A 17 2.52 -2.66 6.27
C PHE A 17 2.82 -1.85 7.55
N LEU A 18 2.65 -2.43 8.75
CA LEU A 18 3.08 -1.86 10.04
C LEU A 18 3.87 -2.89 10.87
N SER A 19 4.77 -3.63 10.23
CA SER A 19 5.73 -4.46 10.94
C SER A 19 6.67 -3.61 11.80
N ASN A 20 7.07 -4.17 12.96
CA ASN A 20 7.72 -3.53 14.11
C ASN A 20 8.91 -2.62 13.71
N ASN A 21 8.63 -1.33 13.50
CA ASN A 21 9.58 -0.35 13.02
C ASN A 21 9.86 0.68 14.12
N SER A 22 11.13 0.80 14.54
CA SER A 22 11.56 1.71 15.61
C SER A 22 11.37 3.20 15.27
N LEU A 23 11.08 3.52 14.01
CA LEU A 23 10.78 4.88 13.54
C LEU A 23 9.31 5.28 13.73
N LEU A 24 8.45 4.37 14.17
CA LEU A 24 7.04 4.66 14.46
C LEU A 24 6.90 5.28 15.85
N SER A 25 5.91 6.15 16.04
CA SER A 25 5.52 6.64 17.34
C SER A 25 5.03 5.48 18.23
N THR A 26 5.21 5.61 19.55
CA THR A 26 4.72 4.63 20.52
C THR A 26 3.21 4.39 20.38
N SER A 27 2.44 5.42 20.03
CA SER A 27 1.00 5.31 19.81
C SER A 27 0.68 4.44 18.59
N CYS A 28 1.29 4.72 17.44
CA CYS A 28 1.12 3.93 16.23
C CYS A 28 1.57 2.47 16.42
N GLN A 29 2.71 2.24 17.10
CA GLN A 29 3.18 0.89 17.42
C GLN A 29 2.17 0.13 18.30
N ASN A 30 1.65 0.77 19.34
CA ASN A 30 0.67 0.14 20.24
C ASN A 30 -0.64 -0.17 19.52
N ALA A 31 -1.16 0.75 18.71
CA ALA A 31 -2.38 0.56 17.94
C ALA A 31 -2.21 -0.54 16.88
N THR A 32 -1.06 -0.58 16.22
CA THR A 32 -0.68 -1.66 15.30
C THR A 32 -0.63 -3.01 16.00
N ASN A 33 -0.02 -3.07 17.19
CA ASN A 33 0.03 -4.28 17.99
C ASN A 33 -1.37 -4.74 18.43
N LYS A 34 -2.29 -3.80 18.73
CA LYS A 34 -3.70 -4.10 18.98
C LYS A 34 -4.36 -4.69 17.74
N PHE A 35 -4.17 -4.09 16.57
CA PHE A 35 -4.67 -4.60 15.29
C PHE A 35 -4.19 -6.03 14.99
N GLN A 36 -2.89 -6.31 15.11
CA GLN A 36 -2.35 -7.64 14.91
C GLN A 36 -2.88 -8.67 15.93
N LYS A 37 -3.07 -8.26 17.19
CA LYS A 37 -3.71 -9.12 18.21
C LYS A 37 -5.17 -9.39 17.86
N GLY A 38 -5.91 -8.40 17.37
CA GLY A 38 -7.30 -8.56 16.90
C GLY A 38 -7.40 -9.58 15.78
N LEU A 39 -6.50 -9.53 14.78
CA LEU A 39 -6.43 -10.54 13.72
C LEU A 39 -6.17 -11.95 14.28
N LYS A 40 -5.21 -12.10 15.20
CA LYS A 40 -4.90 -13.41 15.83
C LYS A 40 -6.04 -13.97 16.68
N ARG A 41 -6.87 -13.09 17.25
CA ARG A 41 -8.02 -13.43 18.08
C ARG A 41 -9.31 -13.59 17.29
N ASN A 42 -9.25 -13.44 15.96
CA ASN A 42 -10.39 -13.46 15.06
C ASN A 42 -11.45 -12.39 15.38
N GLU A 43 -11.02 -11.20 15.80
CA GLU A 43 -11.94 -10.10 16.10
C GLU A 43 -12.46 -9.45 14.82
N TYR A 44 -13.78 -9.25 14.74
CA TYR A 44 -14.46 -8.78 13.52
C TYR A 44 -13.93 -7.43 13.01
N TRP A 45 -13.68 -6.46 13.90
CA TRP A 45 -13.19 -5.13 13.53
C TRP A 45 -11.82 -5.21 12.82
N ALA A 46 -10.94 -6.11 13.26
CA ALA A 46 -9.62 -6.26 12.68
C ALA A 46 -9.72 -6.90 11.29
N PHE A 47 -10.57 -7.91 11.11
CA PHE A 47 -10.82 -8.45 9.77
C PHE A 47 -11.47 -7.42 8.85
N LYS A 48 -12.35 -6.56 9.37
CA LYS A 48 -12.96 -5.48 8.59
C LYS A 48 -11.91 -4.46 8.11
N MET A 49 -10.95 -4.06 8.96
CA MET A 49 -9.83 -3.20 8.53
C MET A 49 -8.95 -3.87 7.47
N LEU A 50 -8.62 -5.15 7.66
CA LEU A 50 -7.84 -5.92 6.68
C LEU A 50 -8.57 -6.04 5.34
N ASP A 51 -9.87 -6.29 5.39
CA ASP A 51 -10.70 -6.38 4.20
C ASP A 51 -10.87 -5.02 3.50
N ALA A 52 -10.91 -3.93 4.25
CA ALA A 52 -11.00 -2.60 3.67
C ALA A 52 -9.73 -2.15 2.92
N THR A 53 -8.58 -2.75 3.23
CA THR A 53 -7.32 -2.47 2.53
C THR A 53 -7.35 -3.00 1.10
N ALA A 54 -6.84 -2.23 0.14
CA ALA A 54 -6.75 -2.62 -1.26
C ALA A 54 -5.92 -3.90 -1.44
N LYS A 55 -6.36 -4.73 -2.39
CA LYS A 55 -5.82 -6.06 -2.65
C LYS A 55 -5.32 -6.16 -4.08
N LEU A 56 -4.45 -7.13 -4.32
CA LEU A 56 -3.92 -7.44 -5.65
C LEU A 56 -5.06 -7.70 -6.65
N PRO A 57 -5.20 -6.90 -7.71
CA PRO A 57 -6.22 -7.11 -8.70
C PRO A 57 -5.74 -8.05 -9.81
N SER A 58 -6.69 -8.68 -10.50
CA SER A 58 -6.41 -9.26 -11.82
C SER A 58 -6.14 -8.15 -12.85
N GLY A 59 -5.37 -8.47 -13.89
CA GLY A 59 -5.15 -7.55 -15.01
C GLY A 59 -4.07 -6.48 -14.78
N ILE A 60 -3.16 -6.63 -13.81
CA ILE A 60 -2.02 -5.72 -13.65
C ILE A 60 -1.27 -5.56 -14.97
N LEU A 61 -0.91 -6.65 -15.65
CA LEU A 61 -0.20 -6.61 -16.94
C LEU A 61 -1.03 -6.02 -18.09
N SER A 62 -2.24 -5.55 -17.81
CA SER A 62 -3.11 -4.82 -18.73
C SER A 62 -3.38 -3.39 -18.26
N GLY A 63 -2.65 -2.91 -17.25
CA GLY A 63 -2.81 -1.56 -16.70
C GLY A 63 -3.70 -1.43 -15.48
N ASN A 64 -4.28 -2.53 -14.96
CA ASN A 64 -5.16 -2.46 -13.79
C ASN A 64 -4.34 -2.39 -12.49
N VAL A 65 -3.64 -1.28 -12.28
CA VAL A 65 -2.75 -1.09 -11.12
C VAL A 65 -3.39 -0.34 -9.97
N ASN A 66 -4.29 0.60 -10.24
CA ASN A 66 -4.91 1.43 -9.21
C ASN A 66 -5.99 0.63 -8.47
N GLN A 67 -5.89 0.58 -7.14
CA GLN A 67 -6.86 -0.10 -6.28
C GLN A 67 -7.13 0.73 -5.04
N PHE A 68 -8.40 1.07 -4.81
CA PHE A 68 -8.80 1.99 -3.74
C PHE A 68 -9.24 1.27 -2.46
N GLY A 69 -9.42 -0.05 -2.49
CA GLY A 69 -9.97 -0.77 -1.33
C GLY A 69 -11.41 -0.35 -1.04
N ASP A 70 -11.86 -0.57 0.19
CA ASP A 70 -13.18 -0.15 0.68
C ASP A 70 -13.02 1.05 1.62
N TYR A 71 -13.22 2.25 1.07
CA TYR A 71 -13.12 3.50 1.81
C TYR A 71 -14.11 3.55 2.98
N ASP A 72 -15.39 3.31 2.70
CA ASP A 72 -16.46 3.37 3.70
C ASP A 72 -16.31 2.22 4.72
N GLY A 73 -15.89 1.05 4.26
CA GLY A 73 -15.55 -0.09 5.10
C GLY A 73 -14.46 0.24 6.12
N CYS A 74 -13.40 0.94 5.70
CA CYS A 74 -12.35 1.39 6.60
C CYS A 74 -12.86 2.41 7.63
N LEU A 75 -13.56 3.46 7.17
CA LEU A 75 -14.06 4.54 8.03
C LEU A 75 -15.12 4.08 9.03
N SER A 76 -15.78 2.96 8.77
CA SER A 76 -16.74 2.38 9.71
C SER A 76 -16.11 1.68 10.91
N VAL A 77 -14.77 1.54 10.96
CA VAL A 77 -14.03 1.01 12.11
C VAL A 77 -13.45 2.18 12.90
N VAL A 78 -13.82 2.28 14.18
CA VAL A 78 -13.46 3.42 15.05
C VAL A 78 -11.94 3.56 15.20
N GLU A 79 -11.23 2.45 15.32
CA GLU A 79 -9.77 2.45 15.48
C GLU A 79 -9.00 2.58 14.17
N ALA A 80 -9.65 2.92 13.06
CA ALA A 80 -9.04 2.95 11.74
C ALA A 80 -9.05 4.35 11.11
N GLN A 81 -8.14 4.55 10.17
CA GLN A 81 -8.17 5.66 9.22
C GLN A 81 -7.82 5.12 7.84
N TYR A 82 -8.44 5.74 6.82
CA TYR A 82 -8.13 5.45 5.43
C TYR A 82 -7.01 6.36 4.94
N CYS A 83 -6.04 5.78 4.24
CA CYS A 83 -4.97 6.50 3.56
C CYS A 83 -4.92 6.10 2.08
N LEU A 84 -4.74 7.08 1.20
CA LEU A 84 -4.44 6.83 -0.21
C LEU A 84 -2.95 7.00 -0.46
N ALA A 85 -2.27 5.89 -0.74
CA ALA A 85 -0.85 5.89 -1.05
C ALA A 85 -0.62 5.93 -2.58
N GLU A 86 0.13 6.91 -3.04
CA GLU A 86 0.71 6.92 -4.39
C GLU A 86 2.09 6.24 -4.31
N LEU A 87 2.19 5.03 -4.86
CA LEU A 87 3.37 4.16 -4.76
C LEU A 87 4.21 4.24 -6.03
N ASN A 88 5.51 4.46 -5.89
CA ASN A 88 6.48 4.23 -6.96
C ASN A 88 7.13 2.84 -6.75
N LEU A 89 6.88 1.93 -7.71
CA LEU A 89 7.40 0.56 -7.68
C LEU A 89 8.70 0.36 -8.47
N ASP A 90 9.35 1.43 -8.95
CA ASP A 90 10.59 1.33 -9.75
C ASP A 90 11.67 0.51 -9.05
N SER A 91 11.75 0.60 -7.72
CA SER A 91 12.70 -0.16 -6.90
C SER A 91 12.38 -1.66 -6.77
N VAL A 92 11.14 -2.07 -7.08
CA VAL A 92 10.67 -3.46 -6.97
C VAL A 92 10.91 -4.22 -8.28
N TRP A 93 10.85 -3.53 -9.41
CA TRP A 93 11.10 -4.13 -10.73
C TRP A 93 12.60 -4.33 -10.95
N SER A 94 13.06 -5.59 -11.00
CA SER A 94 14.43 -5.87 -11.44
C SER A 94 14.60 -5.57 -12.94
N GLU A 95 15.84 -5.40 -13.39
CA GLU A 95 16.16 -5.18 -14.82
C GLU A 95 15.63 -6.29 -15.73
N HIS A 96 15.46 -7.50 -15.21
CA HIS A 96 14.90 -8.63 -15.95
C HIS A 96 13.37 -8.55 -16.16
N TYR A 97 12.69 -7.59 -15.53
CA TYR A 97 11.23 -7.46 -15.57
C TYR A 97 10.73 -6.16 -16.24
N VAL A 98 11.58 -5.49 -17.02
CA VAL A 98 11.24 -4.24 -17.73
C VAL A 98 9.97 -4.38 -18.59
N GLN A 99 9.76 -5.52 -19.26
CA GLN A 99 8.55 -5.77 -20.05
C GLN A 99 7.28 -5.80 -19.19
N TYR A 100 7.32 -6.42 -18.01
CA TYR A 100 6.18 -6.50 -17.10
C TYR A 100 5.90 -5.16 -16.44
N LYS A 101 6.95 -4.41 -16.12
CA LYS A 101 6.86 -3.02 -15.68
C LYS A 101 6.14 -2.16 -16.72
N ASN A 102 6.52 -2.25 -18.00
CA ASN A 102 5.84 -1.49 -19.05
C ASN A 102 4.36 -1.87 -19.18
N LEU A 103 4.06 -3.16 -19.18
CA LEU A 103 2.67 -3.66 -19.22
C LEU A 103 1.84 -3.22 -18.01
N ALA A 104 2.42 -3.28 -16.81
CA ALA A 104 1.77 -2.82 -15.57
C ALA A 104 1.39 -1.34 -15.65
N HIS A 105 2.24 -0.53 -16.25
CA HIS A 105 2.02 0.90 -16.40
C HIS A 105 1.39 1.29 -17.75
N SER A 106 0.80 0.33 -18.48
CA SER A 106 0.20 0.54 -19.81
C SER A 106 1.12 1.26 -20.81
N TYR A 107 2.43 1.04 -20.72
CA TYR A 107 3.50 1.71 -21.47
C TYR A 107 3.67 3.22 -21.18
N TYR A 108 3.18 3.70 -20.03
CA TYR A 108 3.33 5.08 -19.58
C TYR A 108 2.81 6.11 -20.60
N PRO A 109 1.53 6.04 -21.02
CA PRO A 109 0.97 6.97 -22.00
C PRO A 109 1.05 8.42 -21.51
N PHE A 110 1.01 8.61 -20.18
CA PHE A 110 1.25 9.89 -19.52
C PHE A 110 2.12 9.68 -18.28
N LYS A 111 3.18 10.48 -18.16
CA LYS A 111 4.11 10.46 -17.03
C LYS A 111 3.88 11.69 -16.16
N GLY A 112 3.86 11.48 -14.85
CA GLY A 112 3.80 12.53 -13.84
C GLY A 112 4.80 12.28 -12.72
N THR A 113 4.91 13.26 -11.84
CA THR A 113 5.69 13.21 -10.61
C THR A 113 4.77 13.49 -9.42
N PHE A 114 5.23 13.16 -8.22
CA PHE A 114 4.49 13.45 -6.98
C PHE A 114 4.18 14.94 -6.77
N GLU A 115 4.86 15.83 -7.51
CA GLU A 115 4.79 17.28 -7.41
C GLU A 115 3.93 17.92 -8.51
N ASP A 116 3.48 17.14 -9.51
CA ASP A 116 2.68 17.67 -10.59
C ASP A 116 1.25 18.03 -10.14
N PRO A 117 0.74 19.23 -10.49
CA PRO A 117 -0.64 19.61 -10.26
C PRO A 117 -1.55 18.87 -11.25
N GLN A 118 -1.73 17.57 -11.05
CA GLN A 118 -2.56 16.71 -11.90
C GLN A 118 -4.05 17.05 -11.68
N HIS A 119 -4.64 17.84 -12.59
CA HIS A 119 -6.09 18.08 -12.59
C HIS A 119 -6.81 17.61 -13.85
N ARG A 120 -6.11 17.06 -14.86
CA ARG A 120 -6.77 16.58 -16.10
C ARG A 120 -6.23 15.31 -16.72
N VAL A 121 -5.05 14.83 -16.33
CA VAL A 121 -4.43 13.65 -16.96
C VAL A 121 -4.08 12.62 -15.89
N PRO A 122 -4.53 11.36 -16.00
CA PRO A 122 -4.09 10.31 -15.10
C PRO A 122 -2.60 10.08 -15.26
N ASP A 123 -1.83 10.12 -14.17
CA ASP A 123 -0.46 9.65 -14.16
C ASP A 123 -0.45 8.11 -14.20
N PHE A 124 0.43 7.55 -15.02
CA PHE A 124 0.64 6.10 -15.14
C PHE A 124 2.00 5.68 -14.59
N THR A 125 2.75 6.55 -13.90
CA THR A 125 4.03 6.19 -13.28
C THR A 125 3.87 5.68 -11.85
N THR A 126 2.86 6.15 -11.14
CA THR A 126 2.54 5.72 -9.77
C THR A 126 1.33 4.81 -9.72
N ILE A 127 1.28 3.99 -8.67
CA ILE A 127 0.15 3.14 -8.35
C ILE A 127 -0.61 3.74 -7.17
N LYS A 128 -1.90 3.99 -7.33
CA LYS A 128 -2.76 4.41 -6.23
C LYS A 128 -3.25 3.18 -5.46
N TRP A 129 -2.98 3.15 -4.16
CA TRP A 129 -3.31 2.03 -3.28
C TRP A 129 -4.00 2.53 -2.01
N GLY A 130 -5.24 2.10 -1.79
CA GLY A 130 -5.98 2.38 -0.56
C GLY A 130 -5.52 1.49 0.58
N ILE A 131 -5.14 2.07 1.72
CA ILE A 131 -4.63 1.34 2.88
C ILE A 131 -5.43 1.78 4.11
N CYS A 132 -5.98 0.81 4.83
CA CYS A 132 -6.66 1.05 6.10
C CYS A 132 -5.67 0.82 7.26
N ILE A 133 -5.29 1.88 7.97
CA ILE A 133 -4.29 1.84 9.04
C ILE A 133 -4.92 2.18 10.39
N PRO A 134 -4.28 1.87 11.54
CA PRO A 134 -4.77 2.34 12.83
C PRO A 134 -4.85 3.86 12.89
N SER A 135 -5.90 4.40 13.50
CA SER A 135 -6.19 5.85 13.61
C SER A 135 -5.07 6.65 14.29
N GLU A 136 -4.24 5.99 15.09
CA GLU A 136 -3.13 6.57 15.83
C GLU A 136 -1.84 6.73 15.02
N CYS A 137 -1.79 6.13 13.82
CA CYS A 137 -0.68 6.29 12.89
C CYS A 137 -0.87 7.56 12.04
N THR A 138 0.19 8.02 11.39
CA THR A 138 0.14 9.16 10.47
C THR A 138 0.46 8.73 9.05
N ALA A 139 0.04 9.53 8.07
CA ALA A 139 0.44 9.35 6.67
C ALA A 139 1.97 9.22 6.53
N LYS A 140 2.73 9.99 7.33
CA LYS A 140 4.19 9.95 7.31
C LYS A 140 4.76 8.63 7.83
N GLU A 141 4.18 8.09 8.90
CA GLU A 141 4.56 6.79 9.44
C GLU A 141 4.26 5.65 8.47
N LEU A 142 3.17 5.76 7.71
CA LEU A 142 2.87 4.81 6.62
C LEU A 142 3.92 4.90 5.50
N GLU A 143 4.32 6.09 5.06
CA GLU A 143 5.40 6.27 4.07
C GLU A 143 6.72 5.64 4.54
N VAL A 144 7.08 5.88 5.81
CA VAL A 144 8.29 5.31 6.42
C VAL A 144 8.20 3.79 6.46
N SER A 145 7.03 3.23 6.81
CA SER A 145 6.86 1.78 6.88
C SER A 145 6.94 1.12 5.50
N LEU A 146 6.30 1.72 4.48
CA LEU A 146 6.39 1.26 3.08
C LEU A 146 7.83 1.28 2.56
N LYS A 147 8.59 2.32 2.90
CA LYS A 147 10.00 2.43 2.52
C LYS A 147 10.87 1.41 3.25
N THR A 148 10.72 1.25 4.56
CA THR A 148 11.59 0.37 5.37
C THR A 148 11.32 -1.10 5.10
N GLU A 149 10.05 -1.51 5.00
CA GLU A 149 9.68 -2.92 4.84
C GLU A 149 9.79 -3.41 3.39
N PHE A 150 9.49 -2.53 2.42
CA PHE A 150 9.36 -2.93 1.02
C PHE A 150 10.30 -2.17 0.06
N GLY A 151 11.04 -1.17 0.53
CA GLY A 151 11.86 -0.32 -0.33
C GLY A 151 11.05 0.56 -1.29
N ILE A 152 9.74 0.72 -1.02
CA ILE A 152 8.80 1.45 -1.89
C ILE A 152 8.79 2.92 -1.48
N LYS A 153 9.00 3.81 -2.44
CA LYS A 153 8.77 5.25 -2.22
C LYS A 153 7.29 5.53 -2.37
N ALA A 154 6.71 6.20 -1.40
CA ALA A 154 5.29 6.53 -1.40
C ALA A 154 5.07 7.99 -1.00
N LYS A 155 3.99 8.56 -1.52
CA LYS A 155 3.37 9.79 -1.01
C LYS A 155 1.98 9.43 -0.52
N VAL A 156 1.69 9.69 0.75
CA VAL A 156 0.42 9.29 1.39
C VAL A 156 -0.43 10.52 1.68
N ARG A 157 -1.74 10.42 1.38
CA ARG A 157 -2.76 11.41 1.71
C ARG A 157 -3.87 10.80 2.55
#